data_AF-A0A926FNH6-F1
#
_entry.id   AF-A0A926FNH6-F1
#
_cell.length_a   1.000
_cell.length_b   1.000
_cell.length_c   1.000
_cell.angle_alpha   90.00
_cell.angle_beta   90.00
_cell.angle_gamma   90.00
#
_symmetry.space_group_name_H-M   'P 1'
#
loop_
_entity.id
_entity.type
_entity.pdbx_description
1 polymer ?
#
loop_
_entity_poly.entity_id
_entity_poly.type
_entity_poly.pdbx_seq_one_letter_code
_entity_poly.pdbx_strand_id
1 'polypeptide(L)'
;PALAAGQPVKVSRPAGTLADGMTPPFVGALPLAIAREAVSEVLTVSEGDIIEGMRWLMTRAKLYVEGSGAATVGALLAGKVPRLVPETRVVAVVSGGNLDLDRVPRGN
;
A
#
# COMPACT_ATOMS: atom_id res chain seq x y z
N PRO A 1 -11.90 2.14 -11.14
CA PRO A 1 -11.57 2.71 -9.80
C PRO A 1 -12.60 3.78 -9.39
N ALA A 2 -12.92 3.93 -8.11
CA ALA A 2 -13.95 4.88 -7.64
C ALA A 2 -13.65 6.34 -8.01
N LEU A 3 -12.37 6.74 -8.03
CA LEU A 3 -11.94 8.08 -8.46
C LEU A 3 -12.35 8.40 -9.90
N ALA A 4 -12.13 7.45 -10.83
CA ALA A 4 -12.52 7.62 -12.23
C ALA A 4 -14.05 7.61 -12.42
N ALA A 5 -14.77 6.86 -11.58
CA ALA A 5 -16.23 6.78 -11.63
C ALA A 5 -16.92 7.98 -10.97
N GLY A 6 -16.21 8.77 -10.16
CA GLY A 6 -16.77 9.89 -9.39
C GLY A 6 -17.70 9.48 -8.23
N GLN A 7 -17.82 8.18 -7.95
CA GLN A 7 -18.70 7.63 -6.92
C GLN A 7 -18.10 6.32 -6.35
N PRO A 8 -18.50 5.89 -5.13
CA PRO A 8 -18.07 4.60 -4.58
C PRO A 8 -18.39 3.45 -5.54
N VAL A 9 -17.42 2.58 -5.77
CA VAL A 9 -17.56 1.38 -6.61
C VAL A 9 -17.29 0.16 -5.74
N LYS A 10 -18.21 -0.81 -5.77
CA LYS A 10 -18.06 -2.07 -5.04
C LYS A 10 -17.01 -2.95 -5.71
N VAL A 11 -16.13 -3.55 -4.92
CA VAL A 11 -15.09 -4.49 -5.37
C VAL A 11 -15.16 -5.77 -4.55
N SER A 12 -14.72 -6.88 -5.15
CA SER A 12 -14.53 -8.14 -4.43
C SER A 12 -13.27 -8.07 -3.57
N ARG A 13 -13.31 -8.76 -2.42
CA ARG A 13 -12.13 -8.92 -1.56
C ARG A 13 -11.15 -9.89 -2.24
N PRO A 14 -9.87 -9.50 -2.46
CA PRO A 14 -8.86 -10.43 -2.92
C PRO A 14 -8.64 -11.55 -1.89
N ALA A 15 -8.62 -12.80 -2.34
CA ALA A 15 -8.36 -13.94 -1.46
C ALA A 15 -6.88 -13.97 -1.05
N GLY A 16 -6.60 -14.11 0.25
CA GLY A 16 -5.25 -14.38 0.76
C GLY A 16 -4.25 -13.22 0.64
N THR A 17 -4.69 -12.00 0.34
CA THR A 17 -3.78 -10.84 0.26
C THR A 17 -3.10 -10.54 1.60
N LEU A 18 -1.82 -10.13 1.54
CA LEU A 18 -1.08 -9.64 2.70
C LEU A 18 -1.54 -8.25 3.15
N ALA A 19 -2.17 -7.47 2.25
CA ALA A 19 -2.67 -6.13 2.53
C ALA A 19 -4.17 -6.12 2.91
N ASP A 20 -4.54 -6.95 3.88
CA ASP A 20 -5.93 -7.11 4.32
C ASP A 20 -6.57 -5.82 4.87
N GLY A 21 -5.81 -4.95 5.53
CA GLY A 21 -6.24 -3.62 5.98
C GLY A 21 -6.70 -2.68 4.85
N MET A 22 -6.35 -3.00 3.59
CA MET A 22 -6.77 -2.26 2.40
C MET A 22 -7.93 -2.93 1.64
N THR A 23 -8.62 -3.90 2.25
CA THR A 23 -9.73 -4.63 1.63
C THR A 23 -11.18 -4.21 1.96
N PRO A 24 -11.49 -2.95 2.39
CA PRO A 24 -12.88 -2.50 2.39
C PRO A 24 -13.55 -2.69 1.01
N PRO A 25 -14.82 -3.15 0.96
CA PRO A 25 -15.48 -3.50 -0.30
C PRO A 25 -15.82 -2.28 -1.18
N PHE A 26 -15.71 -1.06 -0.64
CA PHE A 26 -15.83 0.21 -1.35
C PHE A 26 -15.21 1.32 -0.48
N VAL A 27 -14.87 2.45 -1.09
CA VAL A 27 -14.44 3.66 -0.39
C VAL A 27 -15.65 4.45 0.14
N GLY A 28 -15.56 5.02 1.33
CA GLY A 28 -16.60 5.90 1.87
C GLY A 28 -16.75 7.19 1.04
N ALA A 29 -17.96 7.79 1.06
CA ALA A 29 -18.26 8.99 0.28
C ALA A 29 -17.35 10.18 0.65
N LEU A 30 -17.12 10.43 1.96
CA LEU A 30 -16.28 11.54 2.42
C LEU A 30 -14.80 11.37 2.02
N PRO A 31 -14.13 10.21 2.29
CA PRO A 31 -12.77 9.99 1.79
C PRO A 31 -12.65 10.10 0.27
N LEU A 32 -13.66 9.66 -0.50
CA LEU A 32 -13.64 9.80 -1.95
C LEU A 32 -13.72 11.26 -2.39
N ALA A 33 -14.58 12.07 -1.76
CA ALA A 33 -14.68 13.49 -2.06
C ALA A 33 -13.34 14.20 -1.84
N ILE A 34 -12.70 13.96 -0.68
CA ILE A 34 -11.37 14.49 -0.36
C ILE A 34 -10.33 14.00 -1.37
N ALA A 35 -10.32 12.71 -1.70
CA ALA A 35 -9.34 12.15 -2.63
C ALA A 35 -9.45 12.74 -4.04
N ARG A 36 -10.66 13.06 -4.51
CA ARG A 36 -10.85 13.71 -5.82
C ARG A 36 -10.19 15.09 -5.91
N GLU A 37 -10.05 15.78 -4.79
CA GLU A 37 -9.43 17.12 -4.73
C GLU A 37 -7.93 17.05 -4.41
N ALA A 38 -7.51 16.11 -3.56
CA ALA A 38 -6.17 16.08 -3.00
C ALA A 38 -5.23 15.02 -3.60
N VAL A 39 -5.76 13.94 -4.18
CA VAL A 39 -4.93 12.84 -4.71
C VAL A 39 -4.64 13.06 -6.18
N SER A 40 -3.36 13.21 -6.51
CA SER A 40 -2.91 13.35 -7.90
C SER A 40 -2.95 12.03 -8.69
N GLU A 41 -2.67 10.91 -8.02
CA GLU A 41 -2.51 9.62 -8.68
C GLU A 41 -2.73 8.47 -7.69
N VAL A 42 -3.26 7.34 -8.19
CA VAL A 42 -3.38 6.09 -7.44
C VAL A 42 -2.54 5.02 -8.13
N LEU A 43 -1.58 4.48 -7.38
CA LEU A 43 -0.71 3.41 -7.82
C LEU A 43 -1.17 2.07 -7.24
N THR A 44 -0.88 0.98 -7.95
CA THR A 44 -1.17 -0.38 -7.48
C THR A 44 0.12 -1.15 -7.25
N VAL A 45 0.12 -1.95 -6.18
CA VAL A 45 1.22 -2.85 -5.82
C VAL A 45 0.77 -4.30 -5.94
N SER A 46 1.70 -5.16 -6.29
CA SER A 46 1.51 -6.61 -6.27
C SER A 46 1.84 -7.17 -4.88
N GLU A 47 1.44 -8.41 -4.61
CA GLU A 47 1.87 -9.12 -3.40
C GLU A 47 3.41 -9.19 -3.31
N GLY A 48 4.11 -9.36 -4.44
CA GLY A 48 5.58 -9.35 -4.48
C GLY A 48 6.17 -8.02 -4.01
N ASP A 49 5.61 -6.90 -4.47
CA ASP A 49 6.07 -5.56 -4.05
C ASP A 49 5.84 -5.35 -2.55
N ILE A 50 4.70 -5.84 -2.02
CA ILE A 50 4.38 -5.78 -0.59
C ILE A 50 5.39 -6.60 0.21
N ILE A 51 5.71 -7.83 -0.22
CA ILE A 51 6.68 -8.72 0.44
C ILE A 51 8.06 -8.05 0.50
N GLU A 52 8.52 -7.45 -0.60
CA GLU A 52 9.80 -6.75 -0.63
C GLU A 52 9.80 -5.50 0.26
N GLY A 53 8.69 -4.75 0.28
CA GLY A 53 8.49 -3.65 1.23
C GLY A 53 8.58 -4.09 2.69
N MET A 54 7.91 -5.19 3.05
CA MET A 54 7.95 -5.77 4.40
C MET A 54 9.38 -6.20 4.76
N ARG A 55 10.06 -6.94 3.87
CA ARG A 55 11.44 -7.40 4.07
C ARG A 55 12.39 -6.23 4.27
N TRP A 56 12.29 -5.20 3.44
CA TRP A 56 13.15 -4.03 3.55
C TRP A 56 12.94 -3.32 4.88
N LEU A 57 11.69 -3.06 5.28
CA LEU A 57 11.36 -2.41 6.55
C LEU A 57 11.84 -3.22 7.76
N MET A 58 11.66 -4.54 7.76
CA MET A 58 12.10 -5.41 8.85
C MET A 58 13.63 -5.51 8.93
N THR A 59 14.31 -5.66 7.80
CA THR A 59 15.75 -5.93 7.79
C THR A 59 16.59 -4.65 7.86
N ARG A 60 16.15 -3.55 7.24
CA ARG A 60 16.88 -2.29 7.17
C ARG A 60 16.41 -1.28 8.21
N ALA A 61 15.10 -1.10 8.35
CA ALA A 61 14.53 -0.14 9.31
C ALA A 61 14.25 -0.75 10.69
N LYS A 62 14.32 -2.08 10.83
CA LYS A 62 14.03 -2.83 12.07
C LYS A 62 12.60 -2.61 12.57
N LEU A 63 11.67 -2.40 11.64
CA LEU A 63 10.25 -2.23 11.93
C LEU A 63 9.48 -3.50 11.60
N TYR A 64 8.73 -4.01 12.57
CA TYR A 64 7.70 -5.02 12.30
C TYR A 64 6.48 -4.32 11.69
N VAL A 65 6.08 -4.78 10.51
CA VAL A 65 5.09 -4.11 9.66
C VAL A 65 4.16 -5.14 9.03
N GLU A 66 2.87 -4.83 8.95
CA GLU A 66 1.89 -5.65 8.23
C GLU A 66 1.92 -5.37 6.71
N GLY A 67 1.29 -6.20 5.88
CA GLY A 67 1.34 -6.02 4.43
C GLY A 67 0.76 -4.68 3.95
N SER A 68 -0.35 -4.21 4.54
CA SER A 68 -0.92 -2.88 4.26
C SER A 68 0.03 -1.75 4.64
N GLY A 69 0.72 -1.86 5.79
CA GLY A 69 1.70 -0.87 6.25
C GLY A 69 2.95 -0.79 5.38
N ALA A 70 3.28 -1.84 4.63
CA ALA A 70 4.44 -1.90 3.75
C ALA A 70 4.16 -1.44 2.31
N ALA A 71 2.91 -1.22 1.93
CA ALA A 71 2.52 -0.98 0.53
C ALA A 71 3.22 0.24 -0.10
N THR A 72 3.38 1.34 0.66
CA THR A 72 4.03 2.57 0.17
C THR A 72 5.52 2.36 -0.12
N VAL A 73 6.21 1.62 0.76
CA VAL A 73 7.63 1.26 0.57
C VAL A 73 7.79 0.27 -0.58
N GLY A 74 6.89 -0.71 -0.69
CA GLY A 74 6.85 -1.64 -1.82
C GLY A 74 6.73 -0.93 -3.17
N ALA A 75 5.85 0.07 -3.26
CA ALA A 75 5.70 0.88 -4.47
C ALA A 75 6.98 1.65 -4.83
N LEU A 76 7.69 2.18 -3.84
CA LEU A 76 8.95 2.89 -4.05
C LEU A 76 10.06 1.96 -4.52
N LEU A 77 10.23 0.81 -3.87
CA LEU A 77 11.25 -0.18 -4.24
C LEU A 77 11.01 -0.78 -5.62
N ALA A 78 9.74 -0.95 -6.00
CA ALA A 78 9.34 -1.42 -7.34
C ALA A 78 9.47 -0.35 -8.43
N GLY A 79 9.92 0.87 -8.11
CA GLY A 79 10.07 1.96 -9.09
C GLY A 79 8.75 2.45 -9.68
N LYS A 80 7.63 2.21 -8.99
CA LYS A 80 6.28 2.55 -9.49
C LYS A 80 5.89 4.00 -9.26
N VAL A 81 6.58 4.70 -8.35
CA VAL A 81 6.31 6.11 -8.06
C VAL A 81 6.94 6.96 -9.17
N PRO A 82 6.14 7.67 -9.98
CA PRO A 82 6.67 8.44 -11.10
C PRO A 82 7.32 9.74 -10.61
N ARG A 83 8.07 10.38 -11.51
CA ARG A 83 8.64 11.74 -11.32
C ARG A 83 9.64 11.85 -10.15
N LEU A 84 10.22 10.74 -9.71
CA LEU A 84 11.35 10.76 -8.79
C LEU A 84 12.62 11.14 -9.55
N VAL A 85 13.16 12.32 -9.25
CA VAL A 85 14.46 12.81 -9.73
C VAL A 85 15.48 12.83 -8.58
N PRO A 86 16.79 12.91 -8.86
CA PRO A 86 17.79 13.09 -7.81
C PRO A 86 17.41 14.25 -6.87
N GLU A 87 17.70 14.10 -5.58
CA GLU A 87 17.35 15.06 -4.51
C GLU A 87 15.84 15.24 -4.22
N THR A 88 14.95 14.45 -4.84
CA THR A 88 13.53 14.46 -4.48
C THR A 88 13.36 13.98 -3.04
N ARG A 89 12.70 14.80 -2.20
CA ARG A 89 12.32 14.40 -0.84
C ARG A 89 11.05 13.56 -0.89
N VAL A 90 11.15 12.34 -0.39
CA VAL A 90 10.05 11.37 -0.40
C VAL A 90 9.69 10.96 1.02
N VAL A 91 8.40 10.85 1.29
CA VAL A 91 7.88 10.30 2.55
C VAL A 91 7.00 9.10 2.21
N ALA A 92 7.32 7.95 2.79
CA ALA A 92 6.50 6.76 2.77
C ALA A 92 5.81 6.60 4.13
N VAL A 93 4.49 6.54 4.15
CA VAL A 93 3.73 6.30 5.39
C VAL A 93 3.71 4.80 5.66
N VAL A 94 4.25 4.40 6.81
CA VAL A 94 4.13 3.06 7.37
C VAL A 94 2.94 3.07 8.34
N SER A 95 1.78 2.60 7.88
CA SER A 95 0.51 2.85 8.56
C SER A 95 0.18 1.89 9.70
N GLY A 96 0.78 0.71 9.75
CA GLY A 96 0.39 -0.34 10.70
C GLY A 96 1.42 -1.45 10.83
N GLY A 97 1.41 -2.11 11.99
CA GLY A 97 2.31 -3.19 12.36
C GLY A 97 1.62 -4.33 13.10
N ASN A 98 0.31 -4.50 12.91
CA ASN A 98 -0.48 -5.56 13.56
C ASN A 98 -0.27 -6.88 12.81
N LEU A 99 0.97 -7.37 12.86
CA LEU A 99 1.41 -8.52 12.12
C LEU A 99 1.36 -9.78 12.99
N ASP A 100 0.70 -10.81 12.47
CA ASP A 100 0.89 -12.18 12.92
C ASP A 100 2.19 -12.74 12.31
N LEU A 101 3.08 -13.26 13.15
CA LEU A 101 4.37 -13.80 12.72
C LEU A 101 4.21 -15.00 11.77
N ASP A 102 3.11 -15.74 11.86
CA ASP A 102 2.83 -16.84 10.95
C ASP A 102 2.48 -16.35 9.52
N ARG A 103 2.13 -15.07 9.37
CA ARG A 103 1.86 -14.42 8.08
C ARG A 103 3.09 -13.75 7.49
N VAL A 104 4.23 -13.72 8.19
CA VAL A 104 5.48 -13.20 7.64
C VAL A 104 5.92 -14.11 6.48
N PRO A 105 6.14 -13.56 5.28
CA PRO A 105 6.68 -14.33 4.16
C PRO A 105 8.03 -14.91 4.55
N ARG A 106 8.11 -16.23 4.67
CA ARG A 106 9.38 -16.90 4.97
C ARG A 106 10.31 -16.74 3.77
N GLY A 107 11.57 -16.43 4.04
CA GLY A 107 12.61 -16.51 3.01
C GLY A 107 12.71 -17.96 2.53
N ASN A 108 13.00 -18.15 1.24
CA ASN A 108 13.60 -19.39 0.78
C ASN A 108 15.05 -19.43 1.26
#